data_AF-A0A2H0TRG3-F1
#
_entry.id   AF-A0A2H0TRG3-F1
#
_cell.length_a   1.000
_cell.length_b   1.000
_cell.length_c   1.000
_cell.angle_alpha   90.00
_cell.angle_beta   90.00
_cell.angle_gamma   90.00
#
_symmetry.space_group_name_H-M   'P 1'
#
loop_
_entity.id
_entity.type
_entity.pdbx_description
1 polymer ?
#
loop_
_entity_poly.entity_id
_entity_poly.type
_entity_poly.pdbx_seq_one_letter_code
_entity_poly.pdbx_strand_id
1 'polypeptide(L)'
;MLEKNKKILPLAIAAALVFTFALGFFGGSSYSVSSKITNESGQVEIARVIDLYSKTRSEEVSFDQFWNVWDMIHKNYVDQPVDDVTLFYGAIEGLVQGLGDPHSVYFPPTDAKEFADNLAGEFEGIGAEIGIRDEQLQVIAPLPDSPAQKAGLRPGDNIYAIDGEETQGLTVEKAVTKIRGPRGTEVVLTVSHDGFDAIEEVSIVRETIAIPTVILEDEGDGIVYLRISHFNDDTFGDFNAMVKEIVSKDPKGIVLDLRSNPGGFLDSAVKVASEWVTDGLILKERFQDGDVQEYPTRGAHRLAGIPTVILIDEGTASGSEILAGALQDHGLATVIGRTSYGKGSVQNFEVLPDGSAIKLTIAKWLTPKERQIDGEGIAPDIDIEEMFVEDETAEDGVRDIGRERAVHILLGIDVTPDVAAADEN
;
A
#
# COMPACT_ATOMS: atom_id res chain seq x y z
N MET A 1 30.35 -12.00 37.19
CA MET A 1 29.58 -11.23 36.18
C MET A 1 30.49 -10.43 35.24
N LEU A 2 31.58 -11.01 34.67
CA LEU A 2 32.53 -10.24 33.84
C LEU A 2 32.90 -10.92 32.50
N GLU A 3 32.29 -12.05 32.14
CA GLU A 3 32.61 -12.76 30.89
C GLU A 3 31.61 -12.55 29.74
N LYS A 4 30.39 -12.05 30.00
CA LYS A 4 29.38 -11.86 28.94
C LYS A 4 29.63 -10.65 28.02
N ASN A 5 30.49 -9.70 28.41
CA ASN A 5 30.74 -8.47 27.64
C ASN A 5 31.85 -8.58 26.58
N LYS A 6 32.60 -9.69 26.50
CA LYS A 6 33.72 -9.80 25.55
C LYS A 6 33.30 -10.11 24.10
N LYS A 7 32.07 -10.60 23.86
CA LYS A 7 31.56 -10.90 22.52
C LYS A 7 30.68 -9.79 21.91
N ILE A 8 30.16 -8.89 22.73
CA ILE A 8 29.26 -7.80 22.28
C ILE A 8 30.08 -6.66 21.66
N LEU A 9 31.26 -6.36 22.21
CA LEU A 9 32.13 -5.29 21.74
C LEU A 9 32.66 -5.50 20.30
N PRO A 10 33.17 -6.68 19.89
CA PRO A 10 33.59 -6.90 18.50
C PRO A 10 32.42 -6.93 17.51
N LEU A 11 31.22 -7.35 17.92
CA LEU A 11 30.02 -7.35 17.09
C LEU A 11 29.49 -5.92 16.87
N ALA A 12 29.53 -5.08 17.90
CA ALA A 12 29.19 -3.65 17.81
C ALA A 12 30.19 -2.87 16.96
N ILE A 13 31.49 -3.22 17.01
CA ILE A 13 32.52 -2.62 16.14
C ILE A 13 32.33 -3.06 14.69
N ALA A 14 31.97 -4.32 14.42
CA ALA A 14 31.66 -4.79 13.07
C ALA A 14 30.39 -4.14 12.50
N ALA A 15 29.33 -4.00 13.31
CA ALA A 15 28.12 -3.28 12.93
C ALA A 15 28.38 -1.79 12.67
N ALA A 16 29.21 -1.13 13.49
CA ALA A 16 29.61 0.26 13.28
C ALA A 16 30.47 0.43 12.01
N LEU A 17 31.31 -0.55 11.66
CA LEU A 17 32.10 -0.53 10.42
C LEU A 17 31.24 -0.77 9.18
N VAL A 18 30.24 -1.64 9.24
CA VAL A 18 29.26 -1.82 8.15
C VAL A 18 28.39 -0.57 7.99
N PHE A 19 27.97 0.04 9.09
CA PHE A 19 27.16 1.27 9.07
C PHE A 19 27.95 2.48 8.56
N THR A 20 29.23 2.61 8.92
CA THR A 20 30.11 3.67 8.40
C THR A 20 30.54 3.42 6.94
N PHE A 21 30.68 2.16 6.52
CA PHE A 21 30.89 1.83 5.12
C PHE A 21 29.63 2.08 4.27
N ALA A 22 28.44 1.76 4.78
CA ALA A 22 27.17 2.06 4.13
C ALA A 22 26.95 3.58 4.04
N LEU A 23 27.17 4.34 5.11
CA LEU A 23 27.11 5.82 5.08
C LEU A 23 28.19 6.43 4.17
N GLY A 24 29.38 5.83 4.11
CA GLY A 24 30.45 6.24 3.19
C GLY A 24 30.16 5.89 1.73
N PHE A 25 29.46 4.78 1.48
CA PHE A 25 29.04 4.33 0.15
C PHE A 25 27.86 5.18 -0.35
N PHE A 26 26.81 5.37 0.45
CA PHE A 26 25.65 6.23 0.13
C PHE A 26 26.02 7.72 0.10
N GLY A 27 26.86 8.19 1.03
CA GLY A 27 27.37 9.57 1.01
C GLY A 27 28.36 9.82 -0.13
N GLY A 28 29.21 8.83 -0.44
CA GLY A 28 30.17 8.88 -1.54
C GLY A 28 29.53 8.74 -2.92
N SER A 29 28.50 7.91 -3.07
CA SER A 29 27.72 7.79 -4.30
C SER A 29 26.88 9.03 -4.53
N SER A 30 26.19 9.57 -3.52
CA SER A 30 25.43 10.82 -3.63
C SER A 30 26.32 12.05 -3.91
N TYR A 31 27.52 12.14 -3.35
CA TYR A 31 28.47 13.24 -3.63
C TYR A 31 29.14 13.10 -5.02
N SER A 32 29.47 11.88 -5.44
CA SER A 32 30.01 11.58 -6.78
C SER A 32 28.97 11.80 -7.90
N VAL A 33 27.69 11.56 -7.61
CA VAL A 33 26.57 11.79 -8.54
C VAL A 33 26.19 13.26 -8.60
N SER A 34 26.04 13.95 -7.45
CA SER A 34 25.73 15.40 -7.40
C SER A 34 26.76 16.26 -8.14
N SER A 35 28.06 15.93 -8.04
CA SER A 35 29.14 16.65 -8.74
C SER A 35 29.21 16.39 -10.25
N LYS A 36 28.46 15.40 -10.78
CA LYS A 36 28.39 15.09 -12.22
C LYS A 36 27.11 15.57 -12.90
N ILE A 37 26.08 15.93 -12.13
CA ILE A 37 24.75 16.27 -12.67
C ILE A 37 24.36 17.73 -12.41
N THR A 38 25.12 18.50 -11.65
CA THR A 38 24.81 19.92 -11.38
C THR A 38 25.86 20.84 -11.98
N ASN A 39 25.41 21.92 -12.62
CA ASN A 39 26.29 23.02 -13.04
C ASN A 39 26.72 23.88 -11.83
N GLU A 40 27.61 24.87 -12.04
CA GLU A 40 28.11 25.75 -10.97
C GLU A 40 27.01 26.50 -10.19
N SER A 41 25.78 26.54 -10.72
CA SER A 41 24.60 27.13 -10.08
C SER A 41 23.64 26.13 -9.39
N GLY A 42 23.96 24.83 -9.37
CA GLY A 42 23.14 23.81 -8.69
C GLY A 42 21.91 23.32 -9.46
N GLN A 43 21.83 23.61 -10.76
CA GLN A 43 20.76 23.10 -11.63
C GLN A 43 21.18 21.79 -12.31
N VAL A 44 20.23 20.85 -12.45
CA VAL A 44 20.48 19.55 -13.08
C VAL A 44 20.69 19.73 -14.59
N GLU A 45 21.88 19.36 -15.08
CA GLU A 45 22.22 19.43 -16.51
C GLU A 45 22.35 18.00 -17.06
N ILE A 46 21.26 17.50 -17.67
CA ILE A 46 21.20 16.16 -18.27
C ILE A 46 22.00 16.17 -19.58
N ALA A 47 23.33 15.99 -19.48
CA ALA A 47 24.21 15.96 -20.64
C ALA A 47 24.61 14.52 -21.00
N ARG A 48 23.83 13.93 -21.91
CA ARG A 48 24.09 12.77 -22.78
C ARG A 48 23.96 11.37 -22.18
N VAL A 49 23.05 10.59 -22.81
CA VAL A 49 23.12 9.12 -22.89
C VAL A 49 24.31 8.76 -23.79
N ILE A 50 25.27 7.99 -23.27
CA ILE A 50 26.45 7.53 -24.02
C ILE A 50 26.34 6.00 -24.18
N ASP A 51 26.57 5.48 -25.39
CA ASP A 51 26.80 4.05 -25.75
C ASP A 51 25.59 3.06 -25.78
N LEU A 52 24.57 3.31 -26.62
CA LEU A 52 23.51 2.30 -26.90
C LEU A 52 23.25 1.96 -28.38
N TYR A 53 24.15 2.30 -29.30
CA TYR A 53 24.00 1.85 -30.68
C TYR A 53 24.36 0.36 -30.82
N SER A 54 23.45 -0.44 -31.37
CA SER A 54 23.66 -1.84 -31.82
C SER A 54 24.01 -2.91 -30.76
N LYS A 55 23.80 -2.66 -29.47
CA LYS A 55 23.94 -3.69 -28.42
C LYS A 55 22.57 -4.22 -27.99
N THR A 56 22.20 -5.37 -28.54
CA THR A 56 21.03 -6.12 -28.11
C THR A 56 21.39 -7.03 -26.92
N ARG A 57 20.53 -7.06 -25.88
CA ARG A 57 20.62 -8.00 -24.73
C ARG A 57 19.67 -9.21 -24.83
N SER A 58 18.88 -9.30 -25.89
CA SER A 58 17.95 -10.40 -26.19
C SER A 58 18.36 -11.16 -27.45
N GLU A 59 18.12 -12.47 -27.51
CA GLU A 59 18.33 -13.24 -28.76
C GLU A 59 17.13 -13.13 -29.71
N GLU A 60 16.01 -12.55 -29.26
CA GLU A 60 14.73 -12.54 -29.98
C GLU A 60 14.41 -11.19 -30.66
N VAL A 61 14.89 -10.08 -30.11
CA VAL A 61 14.58 -8.72 -30.58
C VAL A 61 15.84 -7.94 -30.87
N SER A 62 15.88 -7.13 -31.94
CA SER A 62 17.03 -6.25 -32.23
C SER A 62 16.74 -4.80 -31.84
N PHE A 63 17.69 -4.15 -31.16
CA PHE A 63 17.63 -2.72 -30.90
C PHE A 63 17.75 -1.85 -32.16
N ASP A 64 18.13 -2.41 -33.32
CA ASP A 64 18.14 -1.67 -34.59
C ASP A 64 16.75 -1.15 -34.95
N GLN A 65 15.70 -1.92 -34.64
CA GLN A 65 14.33 -1.51 -34.89
C GLN A 65 13.93 -0.29 -34.05
N PHE A 66 14.39 -0.22 -32.79
CA PHE A 66 14.19 0.94 -31.92
C PHE A 66 14.83 2.19 -32.55
N TRP A 67 16.09 2.11 -32.97
CA TRP A 67 16.80 3.23 -33.58
C TRP A 67 16.23 3.63 -34.95
N ASN A 68 15.79 2.67 -35.77
CA ASN A 68 15.12 2.97 -37.04
C ASN A 68 13.85 3.80 -36.82
N VAL A 69 13.04 3.44 -35.81
CA VAL A 69 11.83 4.19 -35.44
C VAL A 69 12.20 5.56 -34.90
N TRP A 70 13.19 5.65 -34.00
CA TRP A 70 13.73 6.90 -33.47
C TRP A 70 14.13 7.87 -34.59
N ASP A 71 14.92 7.39 -35.56
CA ASP A 71 15.38 8.17 -36.71
C ASP A 71 14.22 8.58 -37.62
N MET A 72 13.23 7.70 -37.82
CA MET A 72 12.03 8.01 -38.59
C MET A 72 11.19 9.12 -37.94
N ILE A 73 11.08 9.14 -36.61
CA ILE A 73 10.40 10.20 -35.87
C ILE A 73 11.13 11.54 -36.08
N HIS A 74 12.44 11.57 -35.89
CA HIS A 74 13.26 12.78 -36.08
C HIS A 74 13.18 13.32 -37.51
N LYS A 75 13.09 12.41 -38.50
CA LYS A 75 13.05 12.79 -39.90
C LYS A 75 11.67 13.24 -40.38
N ASN A 76 10.61 12.59 -39.91
CA ASN A 76 9.29 12.67 -40.54
C ASN A 76 8.17 13.18 -39.63
N TYR A 77 8.36 13.27 -38.31
CA TYR A 77 7.34 13.82 -37.42
C TYR A 77 7.13 15.30 -37.75
N VAL A 78 5.86 15.72 -37.84
CA VAL A 78 5.48 17.03 -38.38
C VAL A 78 5.84 18.19 -37.46
N ASP A 79 5.78 17.98 -36.14
CA ASP A 79 6.05 19.00 -35.13
C ASP A 79 7.49 18.87 -34.63
N GLN A 80 8.37 19.72 -35.16
CA GLN A 80 9.81 19.72 -34.85
C GLN A 80 10.23 20.96 -34.04
N PRO A 81 11.30 20.87 -33.23
CA PRO A 81 12.09 19.67 -32.96
C PRO A 81 11.40 18.73 -31.98
N VAL A 82 11.62 17.43 -32.14
CA VAL A 82 11.26 16.44 -31.10
C VAL A 82 12.18 16.58 -29.90
N ASP A 83 11.66 16.28 -28.70
CA ASP A 83 12.44 16.26 -27.47
C ASP A 83 12.95 14.84 -27.17
N ASP A 84 14.25 14.64 -27.38
CA ASP A 84 14.95 13.37 -27.13
C ASP A 84 14.77 12.88 -25.69
N VAL A 85 14.70 13.79 -24.70
CA VAL A 85 14.58 13.41 -23.30
C VAL A 85 13.19 12.82 -23.04
N THR A 86 12.14 13.46 -23.55
CA THR A 86 10.77 12.95 -23.50
C THR A 86 10.64 11.61 -24.21
N LEU A 87 11.20 11.46 -25.41
CA LEU A 87 11.16 10.19 -26.16
C LEU A 87 11.90 9.07 -25.42
N PHE A 88 13.06 9.37 -24.82
CA PHE A 88 13.87 8.39 -24.07
C PHE A 88 13.12 7.85 -22.85
N TYR A 89 12.63 8.74 -21.98
CA TYR A 89 11.92 8.28 -20.78
C TYR A 89 10.57 7.66 -21.12
N GLY A 90 9.83 8.19 -22.09
CA GLY A 90 8.59 7.57 -22.57
C GLY A 90 8.78 6.15 -23.09
N ALA A 91 9.91 5.87 -23.76
CA ALA A 91 10.24 4.51 -24.20
C ALA A 91 10.52 3.55 -23.04
N ILE A 92 11.19 4.01 -21.96
CA ILE A 92 11.47 3.19 -20.78
C ILE A 92 10.19 2.96 -19.96
N GLU A 93 9.33 3.98 -19.84
CA GLU A 93 8.00 3.81 -19.24
C GLU A 93 7.20 2.75 -19.98
N GLY A 94 7.14 2.83 -21.32
CA GLY A 94 6.48 1.82 -22.14
C GLY A 94 7.08 0.42 -22.00
N LEU A 95 8.39 0.32 -21.78
CA LEU A 95 9.07 -0.96 -21.52
C LEU A 95 8.57 -1.59 -20.21
N VAL A 96 8.46 -0.81 -19.13
CA VAL A 96 7.97 -1.31 -17.83
C VAL A 96 6.48 -1.62 -17.88
N GLN A 97 5.67 -0.78 -18.56
CA GLN A 97 4.25 -1.06 -18.81
C GLN A 97 4.03 -2.37 -19.59
N GLY A 98 4.98 -2.74 -20.45
CA GLY A 98 4.96 -4.01 -21.19
C GLY A 98 4.94 -5.27 -20.31
N LEU A 99 5.23 -5.14 -19.00
CA LEU A 99 5.08 -6.24 -18.04
C LEU A 99 3.61 -6.61 -17.80
N GLY A 100 2.66 -5.70 -18.06
CA GLY A 100 1.25 -5.87 -17.69
C GLY A 100 1.01 -5.94 -16.18
N ASP A 101 2.02 -5.60 -15.37
CA ASP A 101 1.93 -5.50 -13.92
C ASP A 101 1.60 -4.06 -13.52
N PRO A 102 0.38 -3.79 -13.00
CA PRO A 102 -0.02 -2.44 -12.63
C PRO A 102 0.78 -1.86 -11.44
N HIS A 103 1.56 -2.69 -10.74
CA HIS A 103 2.39 -2.25 -9.62
C HIS A 103 3.84 -1.96 -10.01
N SER A 104 4.23 -2.25 -11.25
CA SER A 104 5.57 -1.94 -11.77
C SER A 104 5.54 -0.65 -12.57
N VAL A 105 6.32 0.36 -12.14
CA VAL A 105 6.29 1.71 -12.69
C VAL A 105 7.71 2.26 -12.81
N TYR A 106 8.01 2.87 -13.95
CA TYR A 106 9.21 3.69 -14.12
C TYR A 106 8.88 5.16 -13.89
N PHE A 107 9.76 5.85 -13.16
CA PHE A 107 9.62 7.26 -12.82
C PHE A 107 10.79 8.04 -13.45
N PRO A 108 10.53 8.98 -14.36
CA PRO A 108 11.52 9.98 -14.77
C PRO A 108 12.08 10.75 -13.55
N PRO A 109 13.24 11.42 -13.66
CA PRO A 109 13.93 11.98 -12.49
C PRO A 109 13.11 12.94 -11.63
N THR A 110 12.25 13.75 -12.24
CA THR A 110 11.33 14.65 -11.52
C THR A 110 10.32 13.85 -10.71
N ASP A 111 9.64 12.92 -11.36
CA ASP A 111 8.60 12.09 -10.78
C ASP A 111 9.18 11.16 -9.71
N ALA A 112 10.39 10.66 -9.90
CA ALA A 112 11.11 9.81 -8.96
C ALA A 112 11.43 10.56 -7.68
N LYS A 113 11.89 11.81 -7.80
CA LYS A 113 12.13 12.68 -6.66
C LYS A 113 10.83 12.99 -5.92
N GLU A 114 9.77 13.37 -6.63
CA GLU A 114 8.47 13.64 -6.04
C GLU A 114 7.89 12.42 -5.33
N PHE A 115 8.01 11.23 -5.94
CA PHE A 115 7.58 9.98 -5.32
C PHE A 115 8.40 9.63 -4.07
N ALA A 116 9.72 9.83 -4.10
CA ALA A 116 10.58 9.61 -2.94
C ALA A 116 10.31 10.61 -1.80
N ASP A 117 10.08 11.89 -2.13
CA ASP A 117 9.70 12.92 -1.17
C ASP A 117 8.31 12.60 -0.56
N ASN A 118 7.38 12.08 -1.36
CA ASN A 118 6.06 11.60 -0.92
C ASN A 118 6.13 10.33 -0.03
N LEU A 119 7.15 9.49 -0.21
CA LEU A 119 7.43 8.34 0.66
C LEU A 119 8.04 8.77 2.00
N ALA A 120 8.83 9.86 1.99
CA ALA A 120 9.54 10.36 3.17
C ALA A 120 8.73 11.37 3.99
N GLY A 121 7.71 12.00 3.41
CA GLY A 121 6.87 13.01 4.04
C GLY A 121 5.69 12.46 4.85
N GLU A 122 5.23 13.25 5.82
CA GLU A 122 3.93 13.03 6.46
C GLU A 122 2.80 13.13 5.41
N PHE A 123 1.65 12.49 5.69
CA PHE A 123 0.49 12.41 4.80
C PHE A 123 -0.11 13.80 4.48
N GLU A 124 0.53 14.61 3.63
CA GLU A 124 -0.03 15.87 3.13
C GLU A 124 -0.75 15.64 1.81
N GLY A 125 -2.05 15.93 1.79
CA GLY A 125 -2.91 15.70 0.62
C GLY A 125 -4.36 15.98 0.94
N ILE A 126 -5.27 15.34 0.20
CA ILE A 126 -6.71 15.55 0.36
C ILE A 126 -7.37 14.58 1.34
N GLY A 127 -6.68 13.50 1.73
CA GLY A 127 -7.24 12.46 2.59
C GLY A 127 -8.31 11.62 1.88
N ALA A 128 -8.00 11.06 0.72
CA ALA A 128 -8.85 10.09 0.03
C ALA A 128 -8.01 8.89 -0.42
N GLU A 129 -8.63 7.72 -0.42
CA GLU A 129 -8.15 6.53 -1.08
C GLU A 129 -8.64 6.49 -2.52
N ILE A 130 -7.74 6.20 -3.46
CA ILE A 130 -8.03 6.13 -4.89
C ILE A 130 -7.47 4.83 -5.46
N GLY A 131 -8.13 4.33 -6.51
CA GLY A 131 -7.74 3.11 -7.21
C GLY A 131 -8.15 3.16 -8.66
N ILE A 132 -7.81 2.11 -9.42
CA ILE A 132 -8.31 1.95 -10.79
C ILE A 132 -9.33 0.81 -10.78
N ARG A 133 -10.54 1.09 -11.26
CA ARG A 133 -11.60 0.12 -11.48
C ARG A 133 -12.16 0.32 -12.88
N ASP A 134 -12.37 -0.77 -13.61
CA ASP A 134 -12.86 -0.74 -15.00
C ASP A 134 -12.04 0.21 -15.91
N GLU A 135 -10.71 0.21 -15.74
CA GLU A 135 -9.74 1.07 -16.43
C GLU A 135 -9.86 2.59 -16.15
N GLN A 136 -10.70 2.98 -15.18
CA GLN A 136 -10.91 4.37 -14.77
C GLN A 136 -10.34 4.63 -13.38
N LEU A 137 -9.69 5.78 -13.19
CA LEU A 137 -9.27 6.25 -11.87
C LEU A 137 -10.51 6.65 -11.06
N GLN A 138 -10.65 6.07 -9.87
CA GLN A 138 -11.83 6.19 -9.02
C GLN A 138 -11.46 6.48 -7.57
N VAL A 139 -12.28 7.27 -6.87
CA VAL A 139 -12.23 7.40 -5.40
C VAL A 139 -12.79 6.11 -4.81
N ILE A 140 -11.95 5.39 -4.07
CA ILE A 140 -12.40 4.23 -3.30
C ILE A 140 -13.19 4.72 -2.10
N ALA A 141 -12.58 5.59 -1.29
CA ALA A 141 -13.25 6.25 -0.17
C ALA A 141 -12.53 7.53 0.25
N PRO A 142 -13.25 8.64 0.51
CA PRO A 142 -12.73 9.73 1.31
C PRO A 142 -12.50 9.26 2.75
N LEU A 143 -11.43 9.74 3.38
CA LEU A 143 -11.15 9.44 4.78
C LEU A 143 -12.08 10.27 5.69
N PRO A 144 -12.51 9.76 6.85
CA PRO A 144 -13.32 10.53 7.79
C PRO A 144 -12.63 11.83 8.21
N ASP A 145 -13.41 12.91 8.32
CA ASP A 145 -12.97 14.26 8.66
C ASP A 145 -11.90 14.87 7.74
N SER A 146 -11.64 14.25 6.58
CA SER A 146 -10.65 14.72 5.61
C SER A 146 -11.12 15.93 4.79
N PRO A 147 -10.19 16.69 4.17
CA PRO A 147 -10.52 17.68 3.16
C PRO A 147 -11.37 17.12 2.02
N ALA A 148 -11.07 15.91 1.54
CA ALA A 148 -11.81 15.21 0.49
C ALA A 148 -13.28 14.99 0.86
N GLN A 149 -13.54 14.47 2.06
CA GLN A 149 -14.90 14.25 2.54
C GLN A 149 -15.66 15.58 2.69
N LYS A 150 -15.00 16.59 3.28
CA LYS A 150 -15.58 17.94 3.46
C LYS A 150 -15.86 18.65 2.14
N ALA A 151 -15.08 18.36 1.10
CA ALA A 151 -15.26 18.88 -0.24
C ALA A 151 -16.36 18.16 -1.03
N GLY A 152 -16.90 17.06 -0.50
CA GLY A 152 -18.05 16.35 -1.08
C GLY A 152 -17.70 15.16 -1.97
N LEU A 153 -16.42 14.75 -2.03
CA LEU A 153 -16.04 13.49 -2.70
C LEU A 153 -16.76 12.31 -2.05
N ARG A 154 -17.08 11.29 -2.86
CA ARG A 154 -17.82 10.10 -2.46
C ARG A 154 -17.11 8.83 -2.93
N PRO A 155 -17.32 7.70 -2.24
CA PRO A 155 -16.96 6.40 -2.78
C PRO A 155 -17.58 6.19 -4.16
N GLY A 156 -16.78 5.72 -5.11
CA GLY A 156 -17.22 5.46 -6.48
C GLY A 156 -17.02 6.62 -7.47
N ASP A 157 -16.57 7.79 -7.02
CA ASP A 157 -16.39 8.93 -7.92
C ASP A 157 -15.30 8.67 -8.95
N ASN A 158 -15.64 8.79 -10.24
CA ASN A 158 -14.66 8.72 -11.31
C ASN A 158 -13.90 10.05 -11.40
N ILE A 159 -12.58 10.01 -11.30
CA ILE A 159 -11.70 11.19 -11.42
C ILE A 159 -11.22 11.26 -12.87
N TYR A 160 -11.71 12.21 -13.66
CA TYR A 160 -11.35 12.38 -15.08
C TYR A 160 -10.17 13.33 -15.32
N ALA A 161 -9.97 14.31 -14.43
CA ALA A 161 -8.83 15.21 -14.52
C ALA A 161 -8.34 15.65 -13.13
N ILE A 162 -7.05 15.96 -13.05
CA ILE A 162 -6.38 16.54 -11.87
C ILE A 162 -5.70 17.84 -12.33
N ASP A 163 -6.11 18.98 -11.78
CA ASP A 163 -5.66 20.32 -12.19
C ASP A 163 -5.80 20.57 -13.72
N GLY A 164 -6.86 20.00 -14.33
CA GLY A 164 -7.16 20.10 -15.76
C GLY A 164 -6.41 19.13 -16.65
N GLU A 165 -5.54 18.28 -16.11
CA GLU A 165 -4.86 17.22 -16.85
C GLU A 165 -5.65 15.90 -16.77
N GLU A 166 -5.93 15.30 -17.93
CA GLU A 166 -6.69 14.05 -18.02
C GLU A 166 -6.00 12.90 -17.27
N THR A 167 -6.80 12.09 -16.58
CA THR A 167 -6.33 10.93 -15.82
C THR A 167 -6.30 9.63 -16.61
N GLN A 168 -6.82 9.63 -17.84
CA GLN A 168 -6.89 8.43 -18.66
C GLN A 168 -5.48 7.87 -18.93
N GLY A 169 -5.28 6.59 -18.60
CA GLY A 169 -3.97 5.94 -18.74
C GLY A 169 -2.94 6.32 -17.69
N LEU A 170 -3.27 7.19 -16.71
CA LEU A 170 -2.42 7.39 -15.55
C LEU A 170 -2.46 6.16 -14.66
N THR A 171 -1.29 5.74 -14.18
CA THR A 171 -1.17 4.84 -13.04
C THR A 171 -1.67 5.54 -11.77
N VAL A 172 -2.15 4.76 -10.78
CA VAL A 172 -2.54 5.29 -9.46
C VAL A 172 -1.43 6.15 -8.85
N GLU A 173 -0.17 5.74 -8.97
CA GLU A 173 0.98 6.44 -8.41
C GLU A 173 1.17 7.83 -9.00
N LYS A 174 1.10 7.96 -10.33
CA LYS A 174 1.15 9.26 -11.01
C LYS A 174 -0.01 10.16 -10.59
N ALA A 175 -1.22 9.59 -10.45
CA ALA A 175 -2.36 10.34 -9.95
C ALA A 175 -2.14 10.82 -8.50
N VAL A 176 -1.62 9.96 -7.62
CA VAL A 176 -1.27 10.31 -6.24
C VAL A 176 -0.24 11.44 -6.19
N THR A 177 0.81 11.38 -7.02
CA THR A 177 1.82 12.44 -7.08
C THR A 177 1.23 13.79 -7.46
N LYS A 178 0.26 13.81 -8.39
CA LYS A 178 -0.47 15.04 -8.79
C LYS A 178 -1.43 15.53 -7.69
N ILE A 179 -2.10 14.61 -7.01
CA ILE A 179 -3.06 14.94 -5.94
C ILE A 179 -2.37 15.42 -4.67
N ARG A 180 -1.20 14.87 -4.35
CA ARG A 180 -0.39 15.30 -3.21
C ARG A 180 0.29 16.63 -3.48
N GLY A 181 0.75 17.27 -2.41
CA GLY A 181 1.39 18.57 -2.48
C GLY A 181 1.40 19.26 -1.12
N PRO A 182 2.11 20.39 -1.00
CA PRO A 182 2.30 21.06 0.28
C PRO A 182 0.99 21.45 0.93
N ARG A 183 0.89 21.31 2.25
CA ARG A 183 -0.24 21.78 3.05
C ARG A 183 -0.64 23.22 2.71
N GLY A 184 -1.94 23.46 2.56
CA GLY A 184 -2.54 24.76 2.27
C GLY A 184 -2.55 25.12 0.78
N THR A 185 -1.95 24.29 -0.09
CA THR A 185 -2.15 24.40 -1.54
C THR A 185 -3.45 23.72 -1.94
N GLU A 186 -3.99 24.07 -3.11
CA GLU A 186 -5.23 23.52 -3.64
C GLU A 186 -4.95 22.53 -4.78
N VAL A 187 -5.80 21.52 -4.92
CA VAL A 187 -5.93 20.66 -6.10
C VAL A 187 -7.37 20.70 -6.58
N VAL A 188 -7.56 20.72 -7.89
CA VAL A 188 -8.89 20.66 -8.52
C VAL A 188 -9.07 19.28 -9.15
N LEU A 189 -10.09 18.55 -8.71
CA LEU A 189 -10.47 17.27 -9.31
C LEU A 189 -11.70 17.46 -10.18
N THR A 190 -11.65 16.98 -11.42
CA THR A 190 -12.83 16.84 -12.26
C THR A 190 -13.42 15.46 -12.03
N VAL A 191 -14.55 15.38 -11.33
CA VAL A 191 -15.14 14.12 -10.87
C VAL A 191 -16.54 13.89 -11.41
N SER A 192 -17.00 12.65 -11.36
CA SER A 192 -18.37 12.24 -11.68
C SER A 192 -18.86 11.21 -10.67
N HIS A 193 -19.98 11.53 -10.02
CA HIS A 193 -20.63 10.65 -9.05
C HIS A 193 -21.43 9.52 -9.73
N ASP A 194 -22.15 9.83 -10.81
CA ASP A 194 -23.10 8.92 -11.48
C ASP A 194 -22.96 8.98 -13.02
N GLY A 195 -21.76 8.70 -13.54
CA GLY A 195 -21.48 8.69 -14.98
C GLY A 195 -21.40 10.08 -15.65
N PHE A 196 -21.16 10.09 -16.96
CA PHE A 196 -20.74 11.28 -17.71
C PHE A 196 -21.74 12.47 -17.73
N ASP A 197 -22.98 12.28 -17.28
CA ASP A 197 -24.02 13.31 -17.32
C ASP A 197 -23.90 14.34 -16.18
N ALA A 198 -23.07 14.08 -15.17
CA ALA A 198 -22.84 14.95 -14.02
C ALA A 198 -21.35 15.02 -13.67
N ILE A 199 -20.57 15.71 -14.51
CA ILE A 199 -19.17 16.04 -14.21
C ILE A 199 -19.11 17.37 -13.44
N GLU A 200 -18.38 17.40 -12.34
CA GLU A 200 -18.16 18.59 -11.52
C GLU A 200 -16.67 18.80 -11.20
N GLU A 201 -16.29 20.06 -10.96
CA GLU A 201 -14.96 20.41 -10.45
C GLU A 201 -15.03 20.58 -8.92
N VAL A 202 -14.21 19.81 -8.22
CA VAL A 202 -14.11 19.82 -6.76
C VAL A 202 -12.73 20.36 -6.37
N SER A 203 -12.71 21.59 -5.86
CA SER A 203 -11.52 22.23 -5.30
C SER A 203 -11.28 21.76 -3.87
N ILE A 204 -10.08 21.23 -3.60
CA ILE A 204 -9.74 20.66 -2.29
C ILE A 204 -8.41 21.25 -1.81
N VAL A 205 -8.43 21.84 -0.62
CA VAL A 205 -7.22 22.35 0.02
C VAL A 205 -6.51 21.20 0.74
N ARG A 206 -5.24 20.99 0.40
CA ARG A 206 -4.41 19.94 0.99
C ARG A 206 -4.14 20.22 2.47
N GLU A 207 -4.26 19.21 3.31
CA GLU A 207 -3.96 19.28 4.74
C GLU A 207 -3.03 18.12 5.15
N THR A 208 -2.41 18.25 6.33
CA THR A 208 -1.76 17.13 6.99
C THR A 208 -2.85 16.20 7.54
N ILE A 209 -2.92 14.99 7.00
CA ILE A 209 -3.96 14.02 7.34
C ILE A 209 -3.44 13.14 8.49
N ALA A 210 -3.86 13.47 9.70
CA ALA A 210 -3.60 12.66 10.89
C ALA A 210 -4.78 11.71 11.11
N ILE A 211 -4.64 10.46 10.69
CA ILE A 211 -5.66 9.43 10.90
C ILE A 211 -5.21 8.58 12.09
N PRO A 212 -6.03 8.43 13.14
CA PRO A 212 -5.79 7.40 14.14
C PRO A 212 -5.66 6.05 13.43
N THR A 213 -4.47 5.46 13.50
CA THR A 213 -4.21 4.18 12.82
C THR A 213 -4.75 2.99 13.59
N VAL A 214 -5.00 3.18 14.89
CA VAL A 214 -5.52 2.18 15.80
C VAL A 214 -6.61 2.78 16.67
N ILE A 215 -7.79 2.16 16.68
CA ILE A 215 -8.94 2.54 17.51
C ILE A 215 -9.26 1.36 18.42
N LEU A 216 -9.46 1.63 19.71
CA LEU A 216 -9.83 0.65 20.72
C LEU A 216 -11.15 1.06 21.38
N GLU A 217 -12.14 0.18 21.31
CA GLU A 217 -13.47 0.36 21.90
C GLU A 217 -13.84 -0.84 22.79
N ASP A 218 -14.74 -0.62 23.73
CA ASP A 218 -15.31 -1.67 24.59
C ASP A 218 -16.65 -2.11 24.00
N GLU A 219 -16.77 -3.39 23.62
CA GLU A 219 -18.01 -3.98 23.11
C GLU A 219 -18.99 -4.38 24.22
N GLY A 220 -18.57 -4.26 25.49
CA GLY A 220 -19.27 -4.90 26.59
C GLY A 220 -18.98 -6.41 26.64
N ASP A 221 -19.53 -7.05 27.68
CA ASP A 221 -19.38 -8.48 27.98
C ASP A 221 -17.94 -9.02 28.10
N GLY A 222 -16.96 -8.13 28.17
CA GLY A 222 -15.53 -8.43 28.20
C GLY A 222 -14.93 -8.62 26.81
N ILE A 223 -15.57 -8.14 25.75
CA ILE A 223 -15.04 -8.13 24.39
C ILE A 223 -14.49 -6.74 24.10
N VAL A 224 -13.35 -6.68 23.42
CA VAL A 224 -12.78 -5.42 22.93
C VAL A 224 -12.84 -5.38 21.41
N TYR A 225 -13.12 -4.21 20.87
CA TYR A 225 -13.04 -3.94 19.45
C TYR A 225 -11.76 -3.17 19.16
N LEU A 226 -10.96 -3.70 18.25
CA LEU A 226 -9.67 -3.15 17.84
C LEU A 226 -9.68 -2.96 16.33
N ARG A 227 -9.73 -1.72 15.87
CA ARG A 227 -9.62 -1.39 14.45
C ARG A 227 -8.20 -0.98 14.14
N ILE A 228 -7.64 -1.53 13.06
CA ILE A 228 -6.40 -1.04 12.46
C ILE A 228 -6.75 -0.54 11.07
N SER A 229 -6.58 0.76 10.81
CA SER A 229 -6.98 1.40 9.55
C SER A 229 -5.85 1.47 8.52
N HIS A 230 -4.59 1.45 8.97
CA HIS A 230 -3.41 1.43 8.11
C HIS A 230 -2.17 0.95 8.89
N PHE A 231 -1.15 0.45 8.22
CA PHE A 231 0.16 0.11 8.80
C PHE A 231 1.22 1.14 8.39
N ASN A 232 1.38 2.22 9.15
CA ASN A 232 2.47 3.19 8.97
C ASN A 232 3.55 3.04 10.07
N ASP A 233 4.50 3.98 10.12
CA ASP A 233 5.61 3.96 11.09
C ASP A 233 5.13 4.14 12.54
N ASP A 234 4.06 4.92 12.74
CA ASP A 234 3.49 5.20 14.05
C ASP A 234 2.55 4.09 14.54
N THR A 235 1.96 3.31 13.62
CA THR A 235 0.96 2.27 13.95
C THR A 235 1.45 1.29 14.99
N PHE A 236 2.70 0.83 14.93
CA PHE A 236 3.19 -0.11 15.93
C PHE A 236 3.32 0.54 17.32
N GLY A 237 3.64 1.84 17.38
CA GLY A 237 3.66 2.61 18.63
C GLY A 237 2.28 2.69 19.27
N ASP A 238 1.28 3.11 18.49
CA ASP A 238 -0.11 3.23 18.91
C ASP A 238 -0.70 1.87 19.30
N PHE A 239 -0.52 0.87 18.44
CA PHE A 239 -0.94 -0.51 18.69
C PHE A 239 -0.32 -1.07 19.97
N ASN A 240 0.97 -0.80 20.21
CA ASN A 240 1.64 -1.24 21.44
C ASN A 240 1.08 -0.58 22.71
N ALA A 241 0.58 0.66 22.62
CA ALA A 241 -0.14 1.29 23.72
C ALA A 241 -1.49 0.59 23.95
N MET A 242 -2.26 0.33 22.89
CA MET A 242 -3.55 -0.36 22.97
C MET A 242 -3.41 -1.79 23.49
N VAL A 243 -2.39 -2.55 23.06
CA VAL A 243 -2.13 -3.91 23.57
C VAL A 243 -1.90 -3.91 25.08
N LYS A 244 -1.22 -2.90 25.65
CA LYS A 244 -1.04 -2.82 27.10
C LYS A 244 -2.38 -2.62 27.82
N GLU A 245 -3.27 -1.82 27.24
CA GLU A 245 -4.61 -1.62 27.77
C GLU A 245 -5.44 -2.90 27.68
N ILE A 246 -5.47 -3.55 26.50
CA ILE A 246 -6.16 -4.82 26.26
C ILE A 246 -5.71 -5.87 27.27
N VAL A 247 -4.40 -6.09 27.43
CA VAL A 247 -3.87 -7.08 28.38
C VAL A 247 -4.24 -6.74 29.82
N SER A 248 -4.35 -5.46 30.18
CA SER A 248 -4.77 -5.05 31.52
C SER A 248 -6.25 -5.33 31.82
N LYS A 249 -7.09 -5.38 30.77
CA LYS A 249 -8.52 -5.65 30.85
C LYS A 249 -8.86 -7.13 30.90
N ASP A 250 -7.92 -8.02 30.53
CA ASP A 250 -8.12 -9.48 30.46
C ASP A 250 -9.41 -9.86 29.69
N PRO A 251 -9.54 -9.45 28.42
CA PRO A 251 -10.78 -9.62 27.68
C PRO A 251 -11.04 -11.09 27.37
N LYS A 252 -12.32 -11.42 27.27
CA LYS A 252 -12.80 -12.72 26.80
C LYS A 252 -12.64 -12.90 25.29
N GLY A 253 -12.52 -11.81 24.53
CA GLY A 253 -12.34 -11.86 23.09
C GLY A 253 -11.97 -10.52 22.47
N ILE A 254 -11.46 -10.58 21.24
CA ILE A 254 -11.09 -9.43 20.42
C ILE A 254 -11.84 -9.51 19.10
N VAL A 255 -12.56 -8.45 18.75
CA VAL A 255 -12.97 -8.19 17.37
C VAL A 255 -11.88 -7.33 16.74
N LEU A 256 -11.13 -7.89 15.78
CA LEU A 256 -10.09 -7.20 15.04
C LEU A 256 -10.66 -6.74 13.69
N ASP A 257 -10.83 -5.44 13.51
CA ASP A 257 -11.41 -4.88 12.29
C ASP A 257 -10.31 -4.40 11.33
N LEU A 258 -10.22 -5.05 10.17
CA LEU A 258 -9.31 -4.73 9.07
C LEU A 258 -10.07 -4.31 7.80
N ARG A 259 -11.37 -4.06 7.90
CA ARG A 259 -12.20 -3.59 6.78
C ARG A 259 -11.70 -2.24 6.28
N SER A 260 -11.55 -2.13 4.97
CA SER A 260 -11.05 -0.95 4.26
C SER A 260 -9.65 -0.52 4.72
N ASN A 261 -8.82 -1.49 5.14
CA ASN A 261 -7.41 -1.24 5.45
C ASN A 261 -6.52 -1.72 4.27
N PRO A 262 -5.94 -0.79 3.48
CA PRO A 262 -5.15 -1.13 2.29
C PRO A 262 -3.75 -1.71 2.61
N GLY A 263 -3.44 -1.89 3.90
CA GLY A 263 -2.19 -2.44 4.38
C GLY A 263 -1.20 -1.34 4.77
N GLY A 264 0.04 -1.47 4.30
CA GLY A 264 1.13 -0.56 4.64
C GLY A 264 2.44 -1.33 4.88
N PHE A 265 3.26 -0.87 5.82
CA PHE A 265 4.60 -1.43 6.04
C PHE A 265 4.56 -2.89 6.50
N LEU A 266 5.29 -3.73 5.77
CA LEU A 266 5.46 -5.16 6.05
C LEU A 266 5.95 -5.41 7.48
N ASP A 267 6.96 -4.67 7.92
CA ASP A 267 7.55 -4.86 9.25
C ASP A 267 6.53 -4.59 10.37
N SER A 268 5.66 -3.59 10.20
CA SER A 268 4.54 -3.28 11.10
C SER A 268 3.51 -4.42 11.12
N ALA A 269 3.09 -4.91 9.95
CA ALA A 269 2.17 -6.05 9.85
C ALA A 269 2.73 -7.31 10.55
N VAL A 270 4.02 -7.62 10.33
CA VAL A 270 4.70 -8.75 10.98
C VAL A 270 4.72 -8.60 12.50
N LYS A 271 5.05 -7.39 13.01
CA LYS A 271 5.07 -7.14 14.45
C LYS A 271 3.68 -7.26 15.08
N VAL A 272 2.64 -6.74 14.42
CA VAL A 272 1.26 -6.85 14.89
C VAL A 272 0.81 -8.31 14.92
N ALA A 273 1.00 -9.06 13.83
CA ALA A 273 0.65 -10.48 13.77
C ALA A 273 1.37 -11.33 14.83
N SER A 274 2.62 -10.96 15.14
CA SER A 274 3.42 -11.63 16.17
C SER A 274 2.84 -11.48 17.58
N GLU A 275 1.90 -10.57 17.86
CA GLU A 275 1.26 -10.51 19.18
C GLU A 275 0.36 -11.71 19.47
N TRP A 276 -0.12 -12.42 18.45
CA TRP A 276 -0.93 -13.64 18.59
C TRP A 276 -0.12 -14.91 18.31
N VAL A 277 0.70 -14.90 17.25
CA VAL A 277 1.42 -16.09 16.78
C VAL A 277 2.61 -16.37 17.69
N THR A 278 2.59 -17.46 18.45
CA THR A 278 3.67 -17.81 19.42
C THR A 278 4.81 -18.62 18.83
N ASP A 279 4.57 -19.34 17.73
CA ASP A 279 5.56 -20.13 17.02
C ASP A 279 5.24 -20.19 15.51
N GLY A 280 6.27 -20.38 14.69
CA GLY A 280 6.13 -20.47 13.23
C GLY A 280 6.30 -19.14 12.49
N LEU A 281 5.76 -19.10 11.26
CA LEU A 281 5.93 -18.01 10.32
C LEU A 281 4.72 -17.09 10.28
N ILE A 282 4.94 -15.81 10.02
CA ILE A 282 3.89 -14.86 9.67
C ILE A 282 3.63 -14.90 8.16
N LEU A 283 4.70 -14.90 7.36
CA LEU A 283 4.62 -14.99 5.91
C LEU A 283 5.92 -15.55 5.32
N LYS A 284 5.91 -15.78 4.01
CA LYS A 284 7.10 -16.01 3.18
C LYS A 284 7.08 -15.06 1.99
N GLU A 285 8.24 -14.64 1.50
CA GLU A 285 8.42 -14.01 0.20
C GLU A 285 9.17 -14.97 -0.71
N ARG A 286 8.67 -15.16 -1.94
CA ARG A 286 9.30 -15.98 -2.97
C ARG A 286 9.75 -15.08 -4.11
N PHE A 287 11.05 -15.08 -4.37
CA PHE A 287 11.70 -14.32 -5.43
C PHE A 287 11.75 -15.11 -6.75
N GLN A 288 12.09 -14.41 -7.84
CA GLN A 288 12.10 -14.99 -9.18
C GLN A 288 13.12 -16.13 -9.35
N ASP A 289 14.25 -16.07 -8.65
CA ASP A 289 15.29 -17.11 -8.65
C ASP A 289 14.90 -18.36 -7.84
N GLY A 290 13.74 -18.33 -7.18
CA GLY A 290 13.24 -19.40 -6.33
C GLY A 290 13.69 -19.26 -4.87
N ASP A 291 14.47 -18.25 -4.52
CA ASP A 291 14.82 -17.96 -3.13
C ASP A 291 13.55 -17.62 -2.34
N VAL A 292 13.53 -18.10 -1.10
CA VAL A 292 12.41 -17.88 -0.18
C VAL A 292 12.93 -17.20 1.07
N GLN A 293 12.42 -16.01 1.35
CA GLN A 293 12.65 -15.31 2.60
C GLN A 293 11.48 -15.56 3.55
N GLU A 294 11.79 -16.16 4.70
CA GLU A 294 10.80 -16.46 5.72
C GLU A 294 10.77 -15.38 6.80
N TYR A 295 9.57 -15.02 7.23
CA TYR A 295 9.35 -14.03 8.28
C TYR A 295 8.77 -14.71 9.52
N PRO A 296 9.60 -15.16 10.47
CA PRO A 296 9.14 -15.81 11.69
C PRO A 296 8.46 -14.82 12.64
N THR A 297 7.62 -15.36 13.51
CA THR A 297 7.07 -14.57 14.64
C THR A 297 8.19 -14.08 15.57
N ARG A 298 7.97 -12.92 16.20
CA ARG A 298 8.94 -12.29 17.11
C ARG A 298 8.26 -11.40 18.14
N GLY A 299 8.81 -11.33 19.35
CA GLY A 299 8.33 -10.40 20.38
C GLY A 299 7.74 -11.12 21.59
N ALA A 300 6.73 -10.51 22.21
CA ALA A 300 6.19 -10.94 23.51
C ALA A 300 4.89 -11.74 23.42
N HIS A 301 4.25 -11.81 22.24
CA HIS A 301 3.04 -12.60 21.98
C HIS A 301 1.91 -12.35 23.00
N ARG A 302 1.64 -11.08 23.31
CA ARG A 302 0.83 -10.70 24.47
C ARG A 302 -0.67 -10.97 24.30
N LEU A 303 -1.13 -11.11 23.07
CA LEU A 303 -2.52 -11.42 22.72
C LEU A 303 -2.71 -12.92 22.47
N ALA A 304 -1.66 -13.74 22.62
CA ALA A 304 -1.73 -15.17 22.41
C ALA A 304 -2.76 -15.83 23.35
N GLY A 305 -3.63 -16.65 22.76
CA GLY A 305 -4.67 -17.38 23.47
C GLY A 305 -5.96 -16.60 23.72
N ILE A 306 -6.03 -15.31 23.39
CA ILE A 306 -7.27 -14.54 23.43
C ILE A 306 -8.11 -14.87 22.19
N PRO A 307 -9.36 -15.36 22.32
CA PRO A 307 -10.25 -15.61 21.19
C PRO A 307 -10.38 -14.37 20.31
N THR A 308 -10.17 -14.53 19.00
CA THR A 308 -10.15 -13.40 18.06
C THR A 308 -11.04 -13.70 16.85
N VAL A 309 -11.83 -12.72 16.44
CA VAL A 309 -12.57 -12.71 15.17
C VAL A 309 -12.09 -11.52 14.34
N ILE A 310 -11.78 -11.73 13.07
CA ILE A 310 -11.27 -10.70 12.16
C ILE A 310 -12.38 -10.31 11.19
N LEU A 311 -12.65 -9.02 11.05
CA LEU A 311 -13.52 -8.47 10.01
C LEU A 311 -12.66 -8.06 8.80
N ILE A 312 -13.02 -8.56 7.62
CA ILE A 312 -12.39 -8.18 6.34
C ILE A 312 -13.44 -7.80 5.29
N ASP A 313 -13.01 -7.01 4.31
CA ASP A 313 -13.78 -6.65 3.13
C ASP A 313 -12.86 -6.56 1.89
N GLU A 314 -13.43 -6.20 0.74
CA GLU A 314 -12.72 -6.01 -0.52
C GLU A 314 -11.62 -4.94 -0.46
N GLY A 315 -11.64 -4.05 0.55
CA GLY A 315 -10.62 -3.03 0.80
C GLY A 315 -9.50 -3.49 1.74
N THR A 316 -9.61 -4.66 2.35
CA THR A 316 -8.52 -5.28 3.09
C THR A 316 -7.40 -5.70 2.12
N ALA A 317 -6.22 -5.10 2.19
CA ALA A 317 -5.12 -5.40 1.26
C ALA A 317 -3.74 -5.52 1.93
N SER A 318 -2.79 -6.18 1.26
CA SER A 318 -1.35 -6.17 1.59
C SER A 318 -1.05 -6.55 3.05
N GLY A 319 -0.49 -5.64 3.85
CA GLY A 319 -0.20 -5.85 5.28
C GLY A 319 -1.39 -6.37 6.10
N SER A 320 -2.61 -5.96 5.76
CA SER A 320 -3.84 -6.44 6.40
C SER A 320 -4.13 -7.90 6.04
N GLU A 321 -3.89 -8.28 4.79
CA GLU A 321 -4.03 -9.66 4.31
C GLU A 321 -2.95 -10.57 4.90
N ILE A 322 -1.75 -10.05 5.13
CA ILE A 322 -0.68 -10.76 5.86
C ILE A 322 -1.14 -11.07 7.28
N LEU A 323 -1.69 -10.09 7.99
CA LEU A 323 -2.19 -10.28 9.35
C LEU A 323 -3.35 -11.28 9.39
N ALA A 324 -4.38 -11.07 8.55
CA ALA A 324 -5.54 -11.96 8.49
C ALA A 324 -5.14 -13.39 8.09
N GLY A 325 -4.35 -13.53 7.03
CA GLY A 325 -3.89 -14.81 6.51
C GLY A 325 -2.99 -15.57 7.48
N ALA A 326 -2.12 -14.88 8.23
CA ALA A 326 -1.29 -15.51 9.25
C ALA A 326 -2.15 -16.06 10.40
N LEU A 327 -3.06 -15.26 10.95
CA LEU A 327 -3.92 -15.68 12.05
C LEU A 327 -4.89 -16.79 11.63
N GLN A 328 -5.43 -16.72 10.41
CA GLN A 328 -6.28 -17.75 9.84
C GLN A 328 -5.50 -19.07 9.63
N ASP A 329 -4.29 -19.01 9.07
CA ASP A 329 -3.50 -20.22 8.81
C ASP A 329 -3.09 -20.94 10.08
N HIS A 330 -2.76 -20.19 11.13
CA HIS A 330 -2.48 -20.74 12.46
C HIS A 330 -3.73 -21.16 13.23
N GLY A 331 -4.93 -20.88 12.73
CA GLY A 331 -6.19 -21.16 13.42
C GLY A 331 -6.36 -20.35 14.71
N LEU A 332 -5.75 -19.16 14.78
CA LEU A 332 -5.79 -18.26 15.93
C LEU A 332 -6.94 -17.27 15.89
N ALA A 333 -7.55 -17.09 14.72
CA ALA A 333 -8.73 -16.25 14.55
C ALA A 333 -9.69 -16.82 13.50
N THR A 334 -10.97 -16.53 13.65
CA THR A 334 -11.99 -16.75 12.61
C THR A 334 -12.09 -15.48 11.76
N VAL A 335 -11.94 -15.58 10.46
CA VAL A 335 -12.07 -14.46 9.53
C VAL A 335 -13.49 -14.42 8.99
N ILE A 336 -14.17 -13.28 9.07
CA ILE A 336 -15.55 -13.11 8.57
C ILE A 336 -15.68 -11.84 7.73
N GLY A 337 -16.67 -11.81 6.84
CA GLY A 337 -16.94 -10.66 5.98
C GLY A 337 -16.90 -11.04 4.50
N ARG A 338 -16.16 -10.30 3.68
CA ARG A 338 -16.01 -10.54 2.23
C ARG A 338 -14.56 -10.83 1.87
N THR A 339 -14.35 -11.42 0.69
CA THR A 339 -13.00 -11.73 0.20
C THR A 339 -12.18 -10.45 0.05
N SER A 340 -10.93 -10.48 0.51
CA SER A 340 -10.03 -9.32 0.49
C SER A 340 -9.48 -9.00 -0.90
N TYR A 341 -8.77 -7.88 -1.03
CA TYR A 341 -8.36 -7.32 -2.34
C TYR A 341 -7.49 -8.26 -3.19
N GLY A 342 -6.58 -9.01 -2.57
CA GLY A 342 -5.65 -9.90 -3.26
C GLY A 342 -4.34 -9.26 -3.68
N LYS A 343 -3.72 -8.42 -2.83
CA LYS A 343 -2.39 -7.85 -3.13
C LYS A 343 -1.28 -8.75 -2.60
N GLY A 344 -0.84 -9.69 -3.43
CA GLY A 344 0.14 -10.73 -3.09
C GLY A 344 1.59 -10.44 -3.51
N SER A 345 1.89 -9.21 -3.93
CA SER A 345 3.17 -8.84 -4.55
C SER A 345 3.98 -7.85 -3.69
N VAL A 346 5.31 -7.93 -3.80
CA VAL A 346 6.27 -7.07 -3.09
C VAL A 346 6.99 -6.19 -4.10
N GLN A 347 6.87 -4.88 -3.92
CA GLN A 347 7.54 -3.90 -4.76
C GLN A 347 8.83 -3.40 -4.12
N ASN A 348 9.87 -3.26 -4.93
CA ASN A 348 11.10 -2.57 -4.56
C ASN A 348 11.21 -1.27 -5.34
N PHE A 349 11.51 -0.17 -4.66
CA PHE A 349 11.77 1.13 -5.27
C PHE A 349 13.28 1.38 -5.32
N GLU A 350 13.84 1.46 -6.53
CA GLU A 350 15.26 1.66 -6.76
C GLU A 350 15.49 2.95 -7.56
N VAL A 351 16.27 3.87 -6.98
CA VAL A 351 16.72 5.09 -7.66
C VAL A 351 17.93 4.78 -8.53
N LEU A 352 17.86 5.15 -9.80
CA LEU A 352 18.86 4.93 -10.82
C LEU A 352 19.90 6.07 -10.85
N PRO A 353 21.08 5.87 -11.48
CA PRO A 353 22.18 6.83 -11.43
C PRO A 353 21.89 8.22 -12.00
N ASP A 354 20.91 8.35 -12.91
CA ASP A 354 20.48 9.60 -13.52
C ASP A 354 19.38 10.34 -12.71
N GLY A 355 18.98 9.78 -11.57
CA GLY A 355 17.93 10.30 -10.70
C GLY A 355 16.53 9.81 -11.02
N SER A 356 16.34 9.08 -12.12
CA SER A 356 15.11 8.33 -12.37
C SER A 356 14.96 7.18 -11.37
N ALA A 357 13.83 6.50 -11.34
CA ALA A 357 13.63 5.35 -10.47
C ALA A 357 12.74 4.29 -11.12
N ILE A 358 12.86 3.06 -10.63
CA ILE A 358 11.95 1.98 -10.95
C ILE A 358 11.35 1.43 -9.68
N LYS A 359 10.01 1.35 -9.63
CA LYS A 359 9.28 0.51 -8.68
C LYS A 359 8.97 -0.79 -9.40
N LEU A 360 9.53 -1.90 -8.94
CA LEU A 360 9.39 -3.19 -9.61
C LEU A 360 8.86 -4.23 -8.64
N THR A 361 7.91 -5.05 -9.09
CA THR A 361 7.49 -6.25 -8.35
C THR A 361 8.62 -7.28 -8.40
N ILE A 362 9.24 -7.57 -7.25
CA ILE A 362 10.42 -8.44 -7.16
C ILE A 362 10.14 -9.78 -6.47
N ALA A 363 9.04 -9.88 -5.73
CA ALA A 363 8.65 -11.10 -5.05
C ALA A 363 7.14 -11.23 -4.96
N LYS A 364 6.69 -12.46 -4.75
CA LYS A 364 5.34 -12.78 -4.32
C LYS A 364 5.38 -13.20 -2.86
N TRP A 365 4.50 -12.67 -2.05
CA TRP A 365 4.37 -13.15 -0.69
C TRP A 365 3.32 -14.26 -0.58
N LEU A 366 3.49 -15.11 0.41
CA LEU A 366 2.70 -16.31 0.66
C LEU A 366 2.31 -16.37 2.13
N THR A 367 1.12 -16.89 2.40
CA THR A 367 0.67 -17.16 3.78
C THR A 367 1.50 -18.29 4.41
N PRO A 368 1.43 -18.54 5.74
CA PRO A 368 2.16 -19.64 6.38
C PRO A 368 1.91 -21.03 5.77
N LYS A 369 0.71 -21.29 5.23
CA LYS A 369 0.35 -22.51 4.47
C LYS A 369 0.67 -22.43 2.97
N GLU A 370 1.47 -21.45 2.56
CA GLU A 370 1.92 -21.23 1.18
C GLU A 370 0.81 -20.89 0.18
N ARG A 371 -0.31 -20.31 0.64
CA ARG A 371 -1.33 -19.78 -0.28
C ARG A 371 -0.78 -18.53 -0.96
N GLN A 372 -0.95 -18.45 -2.27
CA GLN A 372 -0.67 -17.24 -3.05
C GLN A 372 -1.98 -16.48 -3.22
N ILE A 373 -2.00 -15.24 -2.75
CA ILE A 373 -3.23 -14.45 -2.69
C ILE A 373 -3.32 -13.37 -3.79
N ASP A 374 -2.29 -13.28 -4.64
CA ASP A 374 -2.19 -12.26 -5.70
C ASP A 374 -3.31 -12.44 -6.73
N GLY A 375 -4.23 -11.47 -6.80
CA GLY A 375 -5.45 -11.53 -7.60
C GLY A 375 -6.57 -12.43 -7.05
N GLU A 376 -6.38 -13.05 -5.89
CA GLU A 376 -7.37 -13.96 -5.27
C GLU A 376 -7.89 -13.46 -3.91
N GLY A 377 -7.04 -12.85 -3.08
CA GLY A 377 -7.39 -12.43 -1.72
C GLY A 377 -7.37 -13.53 -0.67
N ILE A 378 -7.70 -13.14 0.56
CA ILE A 378 -8.01 -13.99 1.70
C ILE A 378 -9.52 -14.22 1.69
N ALA A 379 -9.93 -15.46 1.47
CA ALA A 379 -11.32 -15.86 1.63
C ALA A 379 -11.71 -15.89 3.12
N PRO A 380 -12.88 -15.34 3.51
CA PRO A 380 -13.37 -15.44 4.87
C PRO A 380 -13.75 -16.88 5.22
N ASP A 381 -13.61 -17.26 6.48
CA ASP A 381 -14.14 -18.52 7.02
C ASP A 381 -15.69 -18.49 7.06
N ILE A 382 -16.28 -17.29 7.24
CA ILE A 382 -17.73 -17.05 7.17
C ILE A 382 -17.97 -15.83 6.27
N ASP A 383 -18.54 -16.07 5.09
CA ASP A 383 -18.97 -14.99 4.19
C ASP A 383 -20.22 -14.30 4.74
N ILE A 384 -20.23 -12.97 4.70
CA ILE A 384 -21.35 -12.12 5.11
C ILE A 384 -21.62 -11.17 3.95
N GLU A 385 -22.75 -11.37 3.27
CA GLU A 385 -23.10 -10.62 2.05
C GLU A 385 -23.38 -9.15 2.35
N GLU A 386 -24.14 -8.85 3.41
CA GLU A 386 -24.45 -7.50 3.85
C GLU A 386 -23.80 -7.22 5.20
N MET A 387 -22.66 -6.50 5.19
CA MET A 387 -21.94 -6.11 6.41
C MET A 387 -22.59 -4.95 7.14
N PHE A 388 -23.39 -4.16 6.43
CA PHE A 388 -24.07 -2.98 6.94
C PHE A 388 -25.49 -2.95 6.40
N VAL A 389 -26.46 -2.64 7.27
CA VAL A 389 -27.87 -2.48 6.89
C VAL A 389 -28.39 -1.15 7.39
N GLU A 390 -29.27 -0.50 6.62
CA GLU A 390 -29.94 0.71 7.08
C GLU A 390 -30.84 0.40 8.29
N ASP A 391 -30.70 1.17 9.35
CA ASP A 391 -31.49 1.06 10.57
C ASP A 391 -31.75 2.45 11.12
N GLU A 392 -32.97 2.97 10.95
CA GLU A 392 -33.39 4.29 11.45
C GLU A 392 -33.29 4.42 12.97
N THR A 393 -33.10 3.32 13.70
CA THR A 393 -32.93 3.32 15.15
C THR A 393 -31.46 3.35 15.60
N ALA A 394 -30.51 3.12 14.68
CA ALA A 394 -29.08 3.26 14.93
C ALA A 394 -28.66 4.74 14.99
N GLU A 395 -27.58 5.05 15.71
CA GLU A 395 -27.14 6.43 15.95
C GLU A 395 -26.72 7.17 14.67
N ASP A 396 -26.17 6.44 13.71
CA ASP A 396 -25.73 6.90 12.39
C ASP A 396 -26.67 6.44 11.26
N GLY A 397 -27.79 5.81 11.59
CA GLY A 397 -28.73 5.25 10.62
C GLY A 397 -28.29 3.93 10.00
N VAL A 398 -27.19 3.32 10.47
CA VAL A 398 -26.62 2.08 9.93
C VAL A 398 -26.29 1.11 11.05
N ARG A 399 -26.64 -0.16 10.87
CA ARG A 399 -26.29 -1.24 11.79
C ARG A 399 -25.17 -2.10 11.20
N ASP A 400 -24.12 -2.32 11.97
CA ASP A 400 -22.94 -3.11 11.57
C ASP A 400 -23.13 -4.60 11.89
N ILE A 401 -23.68 -5.33 10.92
CA ILE A 401 -23.96 -6.76 11.02
C ILE A 401 -22.67 -7.57 11.22
N GLY A 402 -21.57 -7.17 10.59
CA GLY A 402 -20.28 -7.83 10.72
C GLY A 402 -19.76 -7.79 12.16
N ARG A 403 -19.77 -6.60 12.77
CA ARG A 403 -19.33 -6.39 14.16
C ARG A 403 -20.19 -7.16 15.15
N GLU A 404 -21.51 -7.12 15.00
CA GLU A 404 -22.43 -7.90 15.85
C GLU A 404 -22.21 -9.41 15.71
N ARG A 405 -22.04 -9.88 14.48
CA ARG A 405 -21.75 -11.30 14.20
C ARG A 405 -20.46 -11.74 14.87
N ALA A 406 -19.41 -10.92 14.81
CA ALA A 406 -18.14 -11.19 15.49
C ALA A 406 -18.32 -11.30 17.00
N VAL A 407 -19.07 -10.39 17.62
CA VAL A 407 -19.41 -10.43 19.05
C VAL A 407 -20.18 -11.71 19.38
N HIS A 408 -21.19 -12.09 18.60
CA HIS A 408 -21.96 -13.31 18.83
C HIS A 408 -21.09 -14.58 18.74
N ILE A 409 -20.16 -14.64 17.79
CA ILE A 409 -19.20 -15.75 17.66
C ILE A 409 -18.35 -15.85 18.93
N LEU A 410 -17.82 -14.72 19.43
CA LEU A 410 -17.00 -14.69 20.65
C LEU A 410 -17.79 -15.07 21.91
N LEU A 411 -19.09 -14.77 21.95
CA LEU A 411 -19.99 -15.15 23.06
C LEU A 411 -20.53 -16.58 22.94
N GLY A 412 -20.31 -17.27 21.81
CA GLY A 412 -20.85 -18.60 21.56
C GLY A 412 -22.38 -18.62 21.40
N ILE A 413 -22.98 -17.50 20.97
CA ILE A 413 -24.41 -17.40 20.67
C ILE A 413 -24.65 -18.06 19.31
N ASP A 414 -25.61 -18.98 19.20
CA ASP A 414 -25.83 -19.77 17.99
C ASP A 414 -26.19 -18.85 16.81
N VAL A 415 -25.25 -18.76 15.89
CA VAL A 415 -25.24 -17.84 14.77
C VAL A 415 -25.65 -18.63 13.52
N THR A 416 -26.91 -19.06 13.45
CA THR A 416 -27.44 -19.63 12.19
C THR A 416 -27.51 -18.52 11.13
N PRO A 417 -27.21 -18.80 9.84
CA PRO A 417 -27.43 -17.83 8.78
C PRO A 417 -28.95 -17.63 8.66
N ASP A 418 -29.40 -16.38 8.61
CA ASP A 418 -30.75 -16.08 8.17
C ASP A 418 -30.80 -16.46 6.68
N VAL A 419 -31.17 -17.71 6.41
CA VAL A 419 -31.48 -18.14 5.04
C VAL A 419 -32.76 -17.40 4.72
N ALA A 420 -32.63 -16.28 4.00
CA ALA A 420 -33.76 -15.57 3.43
C ALA A 420 -34.67 -16.60 2.78
N ALA A 421 -35.85 -16.79 3.39
CA ALA A 421 -36.94 -17.51 2.77
C ALA A 421 -37.34 -16.69 1.55
N ALA A 422 -36.74 -17.00 0.40
CA ALA A 422 -37.29 -16.61 -0.88
C ALA A 422 -38.64 -17.32 -1.00
N ASP A 423 -39.70 -16.57 -0.72
CA ASP A 423 -41.08 -16.96 -0.95
C ASP A 423 -41.21 -17.48 -2.39
N GLU A 424 -41.62 -18.74 -2.51
CA GLU A 424 -42.25 -19.24 -3.73
C GLU A 424 -43.54 -18.44 -3.96
N ASN A 425 -43.58 -17.64 -5.03
CA ASN A 425 -44.80 -17.36 -5.80
C ASN A 425 -44.48 -17.02 -7.25
#